data_AF-A0A3A9BPP4-F1
#
_entry.id   AF-A0A3A9BPP4-F1
#
_cell.length_a   1.000
_cell.length_b   1.000
_cell.length_c   1.000
_cell.angle_alpha   90.00
_cell.angle_beta   90.00
_cell.angle_gamma   90.00
#
_symmetry.space_group_name_H-M   'P 1'
#
loop_
_entity.id
_entity.type
_entity.pdbx_description
1 polymer ?
#
loop_
_entity_poly.entity_id
_entity_poly.type
_entity_poly.pdbx_seq_one_letter_code
_entity_poly.pdbx_strand_id
1 'polypeptide(L)'
;MRAIAAFLYSERIVSNDRISKFINSISGDVLYLSEGSVYGFCQKFRESCTCLCVGLEESLLNSHEICTDATTVKTDGKQTYIRNFSTEKSVLYIGSEKKDLETLKGMMRVLKKYGGVLTHDHETSLYHFIKNIRLKWLQD
;
A
#
# COMPACT_ATOMS: atom_id res chain seq x y z
N MET A 1 11.75 20.52 5.41
CA MET A 1 12.45 19.29 5.88
C MET A 1 11.55 18.08 6.05
N ARG A 2 10.50 18.09 6.91
CA ARG A 2 9.62 16.91 7.11
C ARG A 2 8.96 16.39 5.82
N ALA A 3 8.45 17.31 4.99
CA ALA A 3 7.85 16.95 3.69
C ALA A 3 8.87 16.31 2.73
N ILE A 4 10.10 16.83 2.67
CA ILE A 4 11.18 16.26 1.85
C ILE A 4 11.54 14.85 2.36
N ALA A 5 11.63 14.66 3.68
CA ALA A 5 11.87 13.33 4.25
C ALA A 5 10.78 12.33 3.86
N ALA A 6 9.50 12.71 3.96
CA ALA A 6 8.38 11.86 3.56
C ALA A 6 8.38 11.57 2.05
N PHE A 7 8.72 12.57 1.22
CA PHE A 7 8.84 12.41 -0.23
C PHE A 7 9.97 11.45 -0.61
N LEU A 8 11.17 11.65 -0.08
CA LEU A 8 12.31 10.76 -0.33
C LEU A 8 12.06 9.34 0.17
N TYR A 9 11.33 9.20 1.28
CA TYR A 9 10.89 7.91 1.79
C TYR A 9 9.90 7.22 0.84
N SER A 10 9.02 7.98 0.17
CA SER A 10 8.08 7.42 -0.81
C SER A 10 8.72 6.95 -2.12
N GLU A 11 9.92 7.42 -2.46
CA GLU A 11 10.65 7.03 -3.69
C GLU A 11 11.24 5.60 -3.66
N ARG A 12 10.86 4.78 -2.67
CA ARG A 12 11.14 3.32 -2.54
C ARG A 12 12.62 2.89 -2.58
N ILE A 13 13.58 3.81 -2.70
CA ILE A 13 15.01 3.50 -2.93
C ILE A 13 15.92 4.13 -1.85
N VAL A 14 15.38 5.00 -0.99
CA VAL A 14 16.19 5.77 -0.02
C VAL A 14 15.94 5.29 1.40
N SER A 15 16.95 4.67 2.03
CA SER A 15 16.89 4.27 3.44
C SER A 15 16.84 5.47 4.39
N ASN A 16 16.36 5.28 5.62
CA ASN A 16 16.33 6.34 6.63
C ASN A 16 17.71 6.96 6.88
N ASP A 17 18.77 6.15 6.91
CA ASP A 17 20.17 6.61 7.01
C ASP A 17 20.58 7.50 5.83
N ARG A 18 20.19 7.14 4.60
CA ARG A 18 20.50 7.96 3.42
C ARG A 18 19.71 9.27 3.44
N ILE A 19 18.45 9.24 3.86
CA ILE A 19 17.62 10.45 3.99
C ILE A 19 18.20 11.38 5.05
N SER A 20 18.58 10.86 6.23
CA SER A 20 19.15 11.69 7.30
C SER A 20 20.46 12.33 6.87
N LYS A 21 21.39 11.56 6.28
CA LYS A 21 22.66 12.05 5.72
C LYS A 21 22.44 13.12 4.67
N PHE A 22 21.52 12.90 3.74
CA PHE A 22 21.21 13.86 2.69
C PHE A 22 20.69 15.18 3.28
N ILE A 23 19.72 15.12 4.19
CA ILE A 23 19.12 16.32 4.78
C ILE A 23 20.14 17.09 5.63
N ASN A 24 20.98 16.38 6.41
CA ASN A 24 22.04 17.00 7.19
C ASN A 24 23.04 17.72 6.28
N SER A 25 23.49 17.06 5.20
CA SER A 25 24.42 17.64 4.23
C SER A 25 23.89 18.92 3.58
N ILE A 26 22.65 18.93 3.07
CA ILE A 26 22.07 20.15 2.46
C ILE A 26 21.76 21.24 3.48
N SER A 27 21.71 20.90 4.77
CA SER A 27 21.54 21.88 5.85
C SER A 27 22.86 22.50 6.31
N GLY A 28 24.00 22.08 5.77
CA GLY A 28 25.32 22.45 6.31
C GLY A 28 25.58 21.83 7.69
N ASP A 29 25.07 20.61 7.91
CA ASP A 29 25.18 19.82 9.14
C ASP A 29 24.67 20.50 10.41
N VAL A 30 23.72 21.44 10.30
CA VAL A 30 23.15 22.14 11.47
C VAL A 30 21.94 21.42 12.09
N LEU A 31 21.27 20.52 11.36
CA LEU A 31 20.03 19.89 11.80
C LEU A 31 20.23 18.58 12.59
N TYR A 32 21.39 17.92 12.43
CA TYR A 32 21.78 16.67 13.12
C TYR A 32 20.64 15.62 13.22
N LEU A 33 19.90 15.40 12.13
CA LEU A 33 18.81 14.43 12.08
C LEU A 33 19.33 13.01 12.20
N SER A 34 18.65 12.19 13.01
CA SER A 34 18.90 10.75 13.09
C SER A 34 17.94 9.96 12.20
N GLU A 35 18.20 8.67 12.01
CA GLU A 35 17.26 7.75 11.36
C GLU A 35 15.89 7.74 12.06
N GLY A 36 15.90 7.83 13.39
CA GLY A 36 14.68 7.93 14.20
C GLY A 36 13.89 9.20 13.94
N SER A 37 14.57 10.32 13.64
CA SER A 37 13.89 11.56 13.22
C SER A 37 13.14 11.37 11.90
N VAL A 38 13.79 10.74 10.91
CA VAL A 38 13.18 10.43 9.61
C VAL A 38 11.96 9.51 9.78
N TYR A 39 12.12 8.44 10.56
CA TYR A 39 11.02 7.53 10.89
C TYR A 39 9.84 8.28 11.53
N GLY A 40 10.11 9.11 12.54
CA GLY A 40 9.07 9.89 13.23
C GLY A 40 8.36 10.88 12.31
N PHE A 41 9.05 11.46 11.32
CA PHE A 41 8.41 12.31 10.31
C PHE A 41 7.46 11.51 9.42
N CYS A 42 7.88 10.33 8.96
CA CYS A 42 7.06 9.45 8.13
C CYS A 42 5.86 8.89 8.90
N GLN A 43 6.04 8.58 10.19
CA GLN A 43 4.94 8.13 11.06
C GLN A 43 3.85 9.21 11.20
N LYS A 44 4.22 10.46 11.47
CA LYS A 44 3.26 11.58 11.54
C LYS A 44 2.57 11.84 10.21
N PHE A 45 3.30 11.71 9.12
CA PHE A 45 2.74 11.82 7.77
C PHE A 45 1.71 10.72 7.50
N ARG A 46 2.03 9.46 7.85
CA ARG A 46 1.10 8.32 7.77
C ARG A 46 -0.17 8.58 8.57
N GLU A 47 -0.03 9.01 9.83
CA GLU A 47 -1.18 9.32 10.69
C GLU A 47 -2.11 10.34 10.01
N SER A 48 -1.53 11.40 9.44
CA SER A 48 -2.27 12.44 8.70
C SER A 48 -2.97 11.92 7.44
N CYS A 49 -2.42 10.88 6.80
CA CYS A 49 -3.00 10.25 5.60
C CYS A 49 -4.10 9.22 5.91
N THR A 50 -4.28 8.83 7.17
CA THR A 50 -5.25 7.77 7.54
C THR A 50 -6.68 8.11 7.10
N CYS A 51 -7.08 9.38 7.18
CA CYS A 51 -8.39 9.83 6.70
C CYS A 51 -8.53 9.73 5.17
N LEU A 52 -7.45 9.97 4.42
CA LEU A 52 -7.43 9.83 2.96
C LEU A 52 -7.61 8.38 2.54
N CYS A 53 -7.06 7.42 3.30
CA CYS A 53 -7.25 5.99 3.03
C CYS A 53 -8.73 5.59 3.08
N VAL A 54 -9.52 6.18 3.98
CA VAL A 54 -10.97 5.94 4.05
C VAL A 54 -11.66 6.45 2.78
N GLY A 55 -11.32 7.66 2.33
CA GLY A 55 -11.86 8.21 1.08
C GLY A 55 -11.48 7.39 -0.16
N LEU A 56 -10.24 6.90 -0.23
CA LEU A 56 -9.78 5.99 -1.28
C LEU A 56 -10.57 4.67 -1.24
N GLU A 57 -10.80 4.12 -0.05
CA GLU A 57 -11.59 2.90 0.11
C GLU A 57 -13.02 3.08 -0.38
N GLU A 58 -13.70 4.17 0.00
CA GLU A 58 -15.06 4.46 -0.50
C GLU A 58 -15.07 4.65 -2.03
N SER A 59 -14.08 5.34 -2.58
CA SER A 59 -13.93 5.51 -4.03
C SER A 59 -13.80 4.15 -4.75
N LEU A 60 -12.99 3.25 -4.20
CA LEU A 60 -12.84 1.88 -4.72
C LEU A 60 -14.15 1.08 -4.61
N LEU A 61 -14.84 1.15 -3.48
CA LEU A 61 -16.10 0.44 -3.26
C LEU A 61 -17.21 0.87 -4.23
N ASN A 62 -17.20 2.14 -4.65
CA ASN A 62 -18.16 2.70 -5.60
C ASN A 62 -17.72 2.59 -7.07
N SER A 63 -16.55 2.01 -7.33
CA SER A 63 -16.06 1.80 -8.70
C SER A 63 -16.75 0.61 -9.37
N HIS A 64 -16.81 0.62 -10.70
CA HIS A 64 -17.39 -0.48 -11.46
C HIS A 64 -16.44 -1.68 -11.55
N GLU A 65 -15.15 -1.41 -11.71
CA GLU A 65 -14.09 -2.39 -11.82
C GLU A 65 -12.88 -1.97 -10.97
N ILE A 66 -12.30 -2.92 -10.23
CA ILE A 66 -11.01 -2.77 -9.55
C ILE A 66 -10.08 -3.91 -9.93
N CYS A 67 -8.82 -3.54 -10.16
CA CYS A 67 -7.73 -4.48 -10.35
C CYS A 67 -6.99 -4.71 -9.02
N THR A 68 -6.58 -5.94 -8.76
CA THR A 68 -5.77 -6.29 -7.59
C THR A 68 -4.69 -7.30 -7.93
N ASP A 69 -3.51 -7.09 -7.35
CA ASP A 69 -2.38 -8.02 -7.32
C ASP A 69 -1.77 -8.01 -5.92
N ALA A 70 -1.01 -9.04 -5.57
CA ALA A 70 -0.27 -9.10 -4.32
C ALA A 70 1.22 -9.35 -4.58
N THR A 71 2.02 -8.33 -4.28
CA THR A 71 3.48 -8.40 -4.34
C THR A 71 4.02 -9.01 -3.05
N THR A 72 4.90 -10.00 -3.22
CA THR A 72 5.65 -10.60 -2.11
C THR A 72 6.76 -9.66 -1.65
N VAL A 73 6.84 -9.41 -0.35
CA VAL A 73 7.91 -8.63 0.28
C VAL A 73 8.51 -9.39 1.46
N LYS A 74 9.61 -8.91 2.03
CA LYS A 74 10.15 -9.43 3.28
C LYS A 74 10.07 -8.35 4.35
N THR A 75 9.43 -8.66 5.46
CA THR A 75 9.38 -7.81 6.66
C THR A 75 10.02 -8.58 7.80
N ASP A 76 11.07 -8.03 8.40
CA ASP A 76 11.83 -8.65 9.50
C ASP A 76 12.26 -10.10 9.21
N GLY A 77 12.74 -10.32 7.97
CA GLY A 77 13.20 -11.63 7.50
C GLY A 77 12.09 -12.62 7.16
N LYS A 78 10.82 -12.30 7.45
CA LYS A 78 9.66 -13.13 7.12
C LYS A 78 9.03 -12.68 5.80
N GLN A 79 8.56 -13.64 5.02
CA GLN A 79 7.79 -13.35 3.82
C GLN A 79 6.41 -12.80 4.21
N THR A 80 6.09 -11.62 3.68
CA THR A 80 4.82 -10.91 3.86
C THR A 80 4.35 -10.41 2.50
N TYR A 81 3.18 -9.77 2.45
CA TYR A 81 2.56 -9.37 1.21
C TYR A 81 2.02 -7.95 1.28
N ILE A 82 2.08 -7.25 0.16
CA ILE A 82 1.37 -5.99 -0.04
C ILE A 82 0.42 -6.19 -1.22
N ARG A 83 -0.87 -6.02 -0.98
CA ARG A 83 -1.92 -6.08 -2.00
C ARG A 83 -2.32 -4.68 -2.42
N ASN A 84 -2.37 -4.41 -3.72
CA ASN A 84 -3.00 -3.20 -4.24
C ASN A 84 -4.48 -3.43 -4.57
N PHE A 85 -5.29 -2.40 -4.43
CA PHE A 85 -6.61 -2.27 -5.04
C PHE A 85 -6.60 -0.99 -5.85
N SER A 86 -6.78 -1.08 -7.15
CA SER A 86 -6.59 0.07 -8.04
C SER A 86 -7.68 0.19 -9.09
N THR A 87 -8.03 1.44 -9.36
CA THR A 87 -8.71 1.89 -10.57
C THR A 87 -7.74 2.74 -11.38
N GLU A 88 -8.18 3.30 -12.50
CA GLU A 88 -7.42 4.32 -13.25
C GLU A 88 -7.08 5.56 -12.41
N LYS A 89 -7.88 5.89 -11.39
CA LYS A 89 -7.79 7.15 -10.64
C LYS A 89 -7.17 7.02 -9.25
N SER A 90 -7.22 5.83 -8.66
CA SER A 90 -6.88 5.65 -7.25
C SER A 90 -6.28 4.28 -6.99
N VAL A 91 -5.32 4.24 -6.07
CA VAL A 91 -4.74 2.99 -5.55
C VAL A 91 -4.73 2.99 -4.03
N LEU A 92 -5.10 1.85 -3.44
CA LEU A 92 -4.96 1.57 -2.02
C LEU A 92 -4.03 0.36 -1.84
N TYR A 93 -3.06 0.47 -0.94
CA TYR A 93 -2.16 -0.64 -0.60
C TYR A 93 -2.48 -1.16 0.81
N ILE A 94 -2.61 -2.48 0.94
CA ILE A 94 -2.88 -3.15 2.21
C ILE A 94 -1.81 -4.23 2.42
N GLY A 95 -1.11 -4.16 3.56
CA GLY A 95 -0.16 -5.19 3.97
C GLY A 95 -0.86 -6.37 4.66
N SER A 96 -0.37 -7.59 4.43
CA SER A 96 -0.82 -8.79 5.12
C SER A 96 0.34 -9.77 5.36
N GLU A 97 0.23 -10.58 6.41
CA GLU A 97 1.21 -11.64 6.69
C GLU A 97 1.04 -12.83 5.75
N LYS A 98 -0.19 -13.10 5.31
CA LYS A 98 -0.56 -14.24 4.46
C LYS A 98 -1.52 -13.82 3.35
N LYS A 99 -1.62 -14.66 2.33
CA LYS A 99 -2.60 -14.55 1.23
C LYS A 99 -3.82 -15.48 1.41
N ASP A 100 -3.91 -16.19 2.53
CA ASP A 100 -5.00 -17.14 2.74
C ASP A 100 -6.35 -16.45 2.92
N LEU A 101 -7.41 -17.21 2.64
CA LEU A 101 -8.78 -16.73 2.65
C LEU A 101 -9.17 -16.07 3.99
N GLU A 102 -8.74 -16.63 5.11
CA GLU A 102 -9.10 -16.13 6.44
C GLU A 102 -8.43 -14.78 6.72
N THR A 103 -7.17 -14.62 6.33
CA THR A 103 -6.44 -13.34 6.41
C THR A 103 -7.09 -12.29 5.51
N LEU A 104 -7.41 -12.65 4.26
CA LEU A 104 -8.05 -11.74 3.30
C LEU A 104 -9.44 -11.31 3.78
N LYS A 105 -10.25 -12.25 4.28
CA LYS A 105 -11.54 -11.94 4.90
C LYS A 105 -11.32 -11.01 6.09
N GLY A 106 -10.42 -11.35 7.02
CA GLY A 106 -10.22 -10.61 8.26
C GLY A 106 -9.89 -9.13 8.05
N MET A 107 -9.00 -8.83 7.10
CA MET A 107 -8.33 -7.53 7.03
C MET A 107 -8.81 -6.59 5.91
N MET A 108 -9.47 -7.10 4.88
CA MET A 108 -9.71 -6.31 3.65
C MET A 108 -11.19 -6.02 3.46
N ARG A 109 -11.63 -4.86 3.96
CA ARG A 109 -13.02 -4.41 3.79
C ARG A 109 -13.41 -4.24 2.32
N VAL A 110 -12.48 -3.82 1.45
CA VAL A 110 -12.68 -3.79 -0.02
C VAL A 110 -13.16 -5.15 -0.52
N LEU A 111 -12.44 -6.25 -0.24
CA LEU A 111 -12.84 -7.59 -0.69
C LEU A 111 -14.20 -8.04 -0.13
N LYS A 112 -14.51 -7.68 1.12
CA LYS A 112 -15.77 -8.07 1.77
C LYS A 112 -17.00 -7.36 1.21
N LYS A 113 -16.88 -6.08 0.87
CA LYS A 113 -18.03 -5.21 0.56
C LYS A 113 -18.16 -4.88 -0.92
N TYR A 114 -17.11 -5.12 -1.71
CA TYR A 114 -17.12 -4.74 -3.10
C TYR A 114 -18.11 -5.59 -3.92
N GLY A 115 -18.96 -4.92 -4.68
CA GLY A 115 -20.03 -5.55 -5.48
C GLY A 115 -19.80 -5.50 -6.99
N GLY A 116 -18.74 -4.85 -7.46
CA GLY A 116 -18.43 -4.71 -8.88
C GLY A 116 -17.57 -5.84 -9.45
N VAL A 117 -16.88 -5.56 -10.55
CA VAL A 117 -15.95 -6.51 -11.19
C VAL A 117 -14.58 -6.42 -10.51
N LEU A 118 -14.07 -7.55 -10.02
CA LEU A 118 -12.74 -7.65 -9.43
C LEU A 118 -11.83 -8.40 -10.40
N THR A 119 -10.85 -7.70 -10.97
CA THR A 119 -9.88 -8.26 -11.91
C THR A 119 -8.60 -8.60 -11.16
N HIS A 120 -8.19 -9.86 -11.23
CA HIS A 120 -7.03 -10.38 -10.50
C HIS A 120 -6.36 -11.53 -11.26
N ASP A 121 -5.10 -11.82 -10.92
CA ASP A 121 -4.39 -12.99 -11.43
C ASP A 121 -4.89 -14.29 -10.78
N HIS A 122 -4.41 -15.46 -11.20
CA HIS A 122 -4.88 -16.75 -10.67
C HIS A 122 -4.49 -16.98 -9.19
N GLU A 123 -5.23 -16.38 -8.28
CA GLU A 123 -5.10 -16.52 -6.83
C GLU A 123 -6.37 -17.15 -6.24
N THR A 124 -6.26 -18.41 -5.83
CA THR A 124 -7.40 -19.25 -5.45
C THR A 124 -8.26 -18.63 -4.34
N SER A 125 -7.64 -17.95 -3.38
CA SER A 125 -8.36 -17.32 -2.27
C SER A 125 -9.27 -16.17 -2.71
N LEU A 126 -8.98 -15.51 -3.85
CA LEU A 126 -9.81 -14.41 -4.36
C LEU A 126 -11.12 -14.86 -4.98
N TYR A 127 -11.20 -16.10 -5.51
CA TYR A 127 -12.45 -16.63 -6.08
C TYR A 127 -13.62 -16.64 -5.10
N HIS A 128 -13.34 -16.67 -3.79
CA HIS A 128 -14.37 -16.64 -2.76
C HIS A 128 -15.03 -15.26 -2.55
N PHE A 129 -14.46 -14.19 -3.12
CA PHE A 129 -14.97 -12.83 -2.97
C PHE A 129 -15.73 -12.34 -4.21
N ILE A 130 -15.77 -13.14 -5.27
CA ILE A 130 -16.26 -12.71 -6.57
C ILE A 130 -17.64 -13.30 -6.82
N LYS A 131 -18.61 -12.42 -7.03
CA LYS A 131 -19.94 -12.82 -7.51
C LYS A 131 -20.03 -12.85 -9.04
N ASN A 132 -19.20 -12.06 -9.74
CA ASN A 132 -19.13 -11.98 -11.20
C ASN A 132 -17.67 -12.05 -11.67
N ILE A 133 -17.28 -13.14 -12.34
CA ILE A 133 -15.89 -13.39 -12.76
C ILE A 133 -15.61 -12.74 -14.13
N ARG A 134 -14.55 -11.94 -14.20
CA ARG A 134 -13.85 -11.62 -15.46
C ARG A 134 -12.40 -12.05 -15.31
N LEU A 135 -12.05 -13.20 -15.90
CA LEU A 135 -10.67 -13.67 -15.91
C LEU A 135 -9.85 -12.79 -16.85
N LYS A 136 -8.68 -12.34 -16.38
CA LYS A 136 -7.75 -11.50 -17.14
C LYS A 136 -7.31 -12.13 -18.47
N TRP A 137 -7.37 -13.46 -18.58
CA TRP A 137 -7.00 -14.25 -19.76
C TRP A 137 -8.11 -14.40 -20.83
N LEU A 138 -9.28 -13.74 -20.67
CA LEU A 138 -10.38 -13.76 -21.65
C LEU A 138 -10.47 -12.46 -22.49
N GLN A 139 -9.41 -11.64 -22.49
CA GLN A 139 -9.35 -10.39 -23.28
C GLN A 139 -8.31 -10.41 -24.40
N ASP A 140 -7.68 -11.55 -24.67
CA ASP A 140 -6.80 -11.78 -25.82
C ASP A 140 -7.46 -12.73 -26.84
#